data_AF-A0A964LHU0-F1
#
_entry.id   AF-A0A964LHU0-F1
#
_cell.length_a   1.000
_cell.length_b   1.000
_cell.length_c   1.000
_cell.angle_alpha   90.00
_cell.angle_beta   90.00
_cell.angle_gamma   90.00
#
_symmetry.space_group_name_H-M   'P 1'
#
loop_
_entity.id
_entity.type
_entity.pdbx_description
1 polymer ?
#
loop_
_entity_poly.entity_id
_entity_poly.type
_entity_poly.pdbx_seq_one_letter_code
_entity_poly.pdbx_strand_id
1 'polypeptide(L)'
;MMRHWSGNDRSWRNRACEEGPVRVALAVRGGRVRSAKVFVEGNWPERASASNLGLVGTGAALVAFIELARTGGSSSDDILFPLTLADSIVVWPAFLSLARDKSAPRSTRKQAVFLVSQAAGEKTAEGLSELASDEDEDREVREQAVFALSQLPEENRVPVLIRVAISNRDREIRKKAMFWLGQSDDPRALALFEDILTKPRH
;
A
#
# COMPACT_ATOMS: atom_id res chain seq x y z
N MET A 1 -7.91 -25.70 15.09
CA MET A 1 -7.43 -27.00 14.54
C MET A 1 -6.61 -26.71 13.30
N MET A 2 -5.32 -26.44 13.47
CA MET A 2 -4.40 -26.09 12.37
C MET A 2 -4.00 -27.36 11.61
N ARG A 3 -4.19 -27.36 10.29
CA ARG A 3 -3.66 -28.42 9.42
C ARG A 3 -2.18 -28.18 9.17
N HIS A 4 -1.42 -29.20 9.50
CA HIS A 4 0.00 -29.38 9.34
C HIS A 4 0.40 -29.31 7.86
N TRP A 5 1.43 -28.52 7.53
CA TRP A 5 2.10 -28.56 6.22
C TRP A 5 3.54 -29.01 6.45
N SER A 6 3.87 -30.23 6.03
CA SER A 6 5.23 -30.80 6.13
C SER A 6 6.05 -30.38 4.90
N GLY A 7 6.63 -29.17 4.98
CA GLY A 7 7.67 -28.72 4.05
C GLY A 7 9.03 -28.86 4.72
N ASN A 8 9.81 -29.83 4.30
CA ASN A 8 11.15 -30.09 4.80
C ASN A 8 12.13 -29.09 4.15
N ASP A 9 12.24 -27.88 4.70
CA ASP A 9 13.28 -26.93 4.31
C ASP A 9 13.80 -26.14 5.53
N ARG A 10 14.87 -26.65 6.14
CA ARG A 10 15.45 -26.15 7.41
C ARG A 10 16.46 -25.00 7.21
N SER A 11 16.44 -24.31 6.08
CA SER A 11 17.46 -23.28 5.75
C SER A 11 17.11 -21.86 6.22
N TRP A 12 15.88 -21.60 6.65
CA TRP A 12 15.40 -20.25 7.00
C TRP A 12 15.40 -19.91 8.50
N ARG A 13 15.55 -20.90 9.39
CA ARG A 13 15.38 -20.70 10.84
C ARG A 13 16.55 -20.00 11.55
N ASN A 14 17.61 -19.63 10.84
CA ASN A 14 18.91 -19.25 11.42
C ASN A 14 19.58 -18.01 10.79
N ARG A 15 18.83 -17.07 10.21
CA ARG A 15 19.40 -15.74 9.89
C ARG A 15 18.97 -14.75 10.96
N ALA A 16 19.93 -14.20 11.68
CA ALA A 16 19.68 -13.08 12.59
C ALA A 16 19.14 -11.89 11.79
N CYS A 17 18.25 -11.11 12.39
CA CYS A 17 17.93 -9.79 11.86
C CYS A 17 19.23 -8.98 11.79
N GLU A 18 19.57 -8.48 10.60
CA GLU A 18 20.72 -7.60 10.40
C GLU A 18 20.21 -6.15 10.51
N GLU A 19 20.72 -5.42 11.50
CA GLU A 19 20.53 -3.98 11.61
C GLU A 19 21.67 -3.27 10.89
N GLY A 20 21.36 -2.15 10.24
CA GLY A 20 22.37 -1.38 9.52
C GLY A 20 21.74 -0.43 8.49
N PRO A 21 22.54 0.43 7.87
CA PRO A 21 22.03 1.37 6.88
C PRO A 21 21.43 0.62 5.68
N VAL A 22 20.20 0.98 5.31
CA VAL A 22 19.59 0.53 4.06
C VAL A 22 20.42 1.07 2.90
N ARG A 23 20.99 0.17 2.10
CA ARG A 23 21.72 0.50 0.87
C ARG A 23 20.83 0.22 -0.33
N VAL A 24 20.73 1.18 -1.24
CA VAL A 24 19.90 1.06 -2.43
C VAL A 24 20.75 1.19 -3.69
N ALA A 25 20.71 0.16 -4.55
CA ALA A 25 21.32 0.20 -5.88
C ALA A 25 20.26 0.56 -6.92
N LEU A 26 20.43 1.68 -7.62
CA LEU A 26 19.56 2.08 -8.72
C LEU A 26 20.13 1.61 -10.06
N ALA A 27 19.31 0.90 -10.84
CA ALA A 27 19.65 0.59 -12.22
C ALA A 27 19.15 1.72 -13.13
N VAL A 28 20.07 2.45 -13.76
CA VAL A 28 19.75 3.56 -14.67
C VAL A 28 20.01 3.15 -16.12
N ARG A 29 19.02 3.35 -17.01
CA ARG A 29 19.16 3.09 -18.44
C ARG A 29 18.56 4.23 -19.26
N GLY A 30 19.39 4.87 -20.09
CA GLY A 30 18.99 6.03 -20.89
C GLY A 30 18.54 7.21 -20.03
N GLY A 31 19.27 7.49 -18.94
CA GLY A 31 18.98 8.58 -18.01
C GLY A 31 17.77 8.37 -17.10
N ARG A 32 17.11 7.20 -17.13
CA ARG A 32 15.95 6.89 -16.30
C ARG A 32 16.22 5.72 -15.37
N VAL A 33 15.81 5.84 -14.11
CA VAL A 33 15.80 4.73 -13.16
C VAL A 33 14.80 3.67 -13.64
N ARG A 34 15.24 2.41 -13.67
CA ARG A 34 14.47 1.26 -14.15
C ARG A 34 14.11 0.27 -13.06
N SER A 35 14.94 0.18 -12.03
CA SER A 35 14.67 -0.61 -10.83
C SER A 35 15.56 -0.14 -9.69
N ALA A 36 15.17 -0.50 -8.49
CA ALA A 36 15.99 -0.33 -7.29
C ALA A 36 16.13 -1.70 -6.62
N LYS A 37 17.32 -1.97 -6.06
CA LYS A 37 17.58 -3.16 -5.25
C LYS A 37 18.01 -2.73 -3.88
N VAL A 38 17.37 -3.31 -2.86
CA VAL A 38 17.67 -2.99 -1.47
C VAL A 38 18.59 -4.06 -0.88
N PHE A 39 19.54 -3.58 -0.08
CA PHE A 39 20.43 -4.39 0.73
C PHE A 39 20.46 -3.79 2.14
N VAL A 40 20.53 -4.66 3.13
CA VAL A 40 20.91 -4.30 4.49
C VAL A 40 22.37 -4.73 4.67
N GLU A 41 23.07 -4.13 5.62
CA GLU A 41 24.51 -4.25 5.84
C GLU A 41 25.08 -5.68 5.63
N GLY A 42 26.28 -5.81 5.07
CA GLY A 42 26.97 -7.10 4.90
C GLY A 42 26.71 -7.87 3.60
N ASN A 43 25.62 -7.60 2.86
CA ASN A 43 25.28 -8.33 1.63
C ASN A 43 25.39 -7.49 0.32
N TRP A 44 26.24 -6.48 0.29
CA TRP A 44 26.41 -5.60 -0.87
C TRP A 44 27.43 -6.16 -1.86
N PRO A 45 27.05 -6.47 -3.12
CA PRO A 45 28.04 -6.78 -4.14
C PRO A 45 28.75 -5.48 -4.53
N GLU A 46 30.01 -5.32 -4.13
CA GLU A 46 30.86 -4.25 -4.69
C GLU A 46 30.96 -4.46 -6.21
N ARG A 47 30.26 -3.62 -6.97
CA ARG A 47 30.33 -3.60 -8.43
C ARG A 47 31.18 -2.41 -8.86
N ALA A 48 32.25 -2.69 -9.60
CA ALA A 48 33.19 -1.68 -10.10
C ALA A 48 32.54 -0.59 -11.00
N SER A 49 31.32 -0.80 -11.50
CA SER A 49 30.60 0.13 -12.37
C SER A 49 29.53 0.98 -11.68
N ALA A 50 29.33 0.84 -10.37
CA ALA A 50 28.31 1.59 -9.65
C ALA A 50 28.87 2.91 -9.12
N SER A 51 28.27 4.04 -9.52
CA SER A 51 28.57 5.33 -8.91
C SER A 51 28.03 5.38 -7.47
N ASN A 52 28.91 5.53 -6.50
CA ASN A 52 28.53 5.70 -5.11
C ASN A 52 28.00 7.13 -4.90
N LEU A 53 26.72 7.26 -4.55
CA LEU A 53 26.06 8.54 -4.29
C LEU A 53 26.26 9.04 -2.84
N GLY A 54 26.96 8.27 -2.01
CA GLY A 54 27.21 8.59 -0.61
C GLY A 54 26.02 8.31 0.30
N LEU A 55 26.13 8.76 1.55
CA LEU A 55 25.06 8.67 2.54
C LEU A 55 24.01 9.74 2.28
N VAL A 56 22.74 9.33 2.29
CA VAL A 56 21.59 10.21 2.08
C VAL A 56 20.71 10.15 3.32
N GLY A 57 20.32 11.31 3.87
CA GLY A 57 19.37 11.37 4.97
C GLY A 57 17.99 10.84 4.56
N THR A 58 17.28 10.17 5.46
CA THR A 58 16.03 9.47 5.15
C THR A 58 14.92 10.40 4.63
N GLY A 59 14.86 11.66 5.09
CA GLY A 59 13.94 12.66 4.52
C GLY A 59 14.26 13.03 3.07
N ALA A 60 15.54 13.21 2.73
CA ALA A 60 15.96 13.48 1.35
C ALA A 60 15.74 12.25 0.45
N ALA A 61 15.99 11.05 0.98
CA ALA A 61 15.71 9.79 0.29
C ALA A 61 14.20 9.63 0.02
N LEU A 62 13.32 9.93 0.99
CA LEU A 62 11.87 9.94 0.80
C LEU A 62 11.46 10.81 -0.37
N VAL A 63 11.88 12.07 -0.40
CA VAL A 63 11.55 13.00 -1.49
C VAL A 63 12.05 12.43 -2.83
N ALA A 64 13.31 11.99 -2.89
CA ALA A 64 13.88 11.46 -4.12
C ALA A 64 13.15 10.21 -4.64
N PHE A 65 12.82 9.25 -3.78
CA PHE A 65 12.11 8.04 -4.18
C PHE A 65 10.67 8.32 -4.62
N ILE A 66 9.97 9.26 -3.98
CA ILE A 66 8.63 9.68 -4.43
C ILE A 66 8.69 10.30 -5.83
N GLU A 67 9.64 11.21 -6.10
CA GLU A 67 9.81 11.81 -7.43
C GLU A 67 10.20 10.76 -8.49
N LEU A 68 11.06 9.80 -8.13
CA LEU A 68 11.40 8.68 -9.01
C LEU A 68 10.18 7.80 -9.31
N ALA A 69 9.34 7.52 -8.31
CA ALA A 69 8.15 6.69 -8.49
C ALA A 69 7.10 7.35 -9.39
N ARG A 70 6.97 8.69 -9.34
CA ARG A 70 6.13 9.48 -10.25
C ARG A 70 6.51 9.30 -11.72
N THR A 71 7.81 9.12 -11.99
CA THR A 71 8.33 8.98 -13.36
C THR A 71 8.61 7.52 -13.76
N GLY A 72 8.56 6.59 -12.80
CA GLY A 72 9.12 5.23 -12.90
C GLY A 72 8.26 4.15 -13.57
N GLY A 73 7.00 4.43 -13.93
CA GLY A 73 6.14 3.47 -14.64
C GLY A 73 5.86 2.17 -13.86
N SER A 74 6.17 1.00 -14.44
CA SER A 74 5.86 -0.33 -13.87
C SER A 74 6.78 -0.75 -12.71
N SER A 75 7.87 -0.03 -12.45
CA SER A 75 8.85 -0.37 -11.42
C SER A 75 8.70 0.45 -10.14
N SER A 76 7.55 1.08 -9.93
CA SER A 76 7.31 1.91 -8.75
C SER A 76 7.35 1.13 -7.45
N ASP A 77 7.04 -0.17 -7.46
CA ASP A 77 7.20 -1.04 -6.27
C ASP A 77 8.65 -1.13 -5.82
N ASP A 78 9.57 -1.51 -6.72
CA ASP A 78 11.01 -1.54 -6.46
C ASP A 78 11.52 -0.21 -5.90
N ILE A 79 11.02 0.91 -6.43
CA ILE A 79 11.46 2.26 -6.07
C ILE A 79 10.93 2.69 -4.70
N LEU A 80 9.69 2.32 -4.34
CA LEU A 80 9.06 2.73 -3.08
C LEU A 80 9.36 1.77 -1.93
N PHE A 81 9.64 0.49 -2.21
CA PHE A 81 9.95 -0.51 -1.20
C PHE A 81 11.08 -0.13 -0.23
N PRO A 82 12.22 0.49 -0.64
CA PRO A 82 13.24 0.92 0.31
C PRO A 82 12.73 1.81 1.45
N LEU A 83 11.67 2.59 1.20
CA LEU A 83 11.07 3.48 2.20
C LEU A 83 10.29 2.72 3.28
N THR A 84 9.84 1.50 3.01
CA THR A 84 9.14 0.68 4.03
C THR A 84 10.10 0.07 5.03
N LEU A 85 11.39 0.00 4.70
CA LEU A 85 12.45 -0.54 5.54
C LEU A 85 13.09 0.53 6.44
N ALA A 86 12.85 1.82 6.14
CA ALA A 86 13.38 2.91 6.94
C ALA A 86 12.50 3.14 8.19
N ASP A 87 12.98 2.70 9.35
CA ASP A 87 12.33 2.85 10.65
C ASP A 87 12.25 4.31 11.14
N SER A 88 13.19 5.15 10.72
CA SER A 88 13.31 6.55 11.16
C SER A 88 12.31 7.52 10.53
N ILE A 89 11.41 7.08 9.65
CA ILE A 89 10.46 7.95 8.95
C ILE A 89 9.04 7.41 8.96
N VAL A 90 8.09 8.34 9.09
CA VAL A 90 6.66 8.05 8.92
C VAL A 90 6.28 8.27 7.45
N VAL A 91 6.17 7.18 6.69
CA VAL A 91 6.05 7.22 5.21
C VAL A 91 4.61 7.31 4.68
N TRP A 92 3.62 6.87 5.47
CA TRP A 92 2.25 6.77 5.00
C TRP A 92 1.63 8.09 4.50
N PRO A 93 1.94 9.30 5.04
CA PRO A 93 1.37 10.53 4.49
C PRO A 93 1.87 10.80 3.07
N ALA A 94 3.15 10.49 2.80
CA ALA A 94 3.74 10.64 1.48
C ALA A 94 3.15 9.64 0.49
N PHE A 95 2.94 8.39 0.90
CA PHE A 95 2.26 7.39 0.05
C PHE A 95 0.79 7.76 -0.22
N LEU A 96 0.08 8.30 0.77
CA LEU A 96 -1.29 8.77 0.56
C LEU A 96 -1.35 9.96 -0.39
N SER A 97 -0.39 10.89 -0.29
CA SER A 97 -0.24 11.99 -1.26
C SER A 97 0.06 11.47 -2.67
N LEU A 98 0.98 10.50 -2.81
CA LEU A 98 1.29 9.88 -4.10
C LEU A 98 0.11 9.12 -4.69
N ALA A 99 -0.72 8.47 -3.87
CA ALA A 99 -1.94 7.79 -4.31
C ALA A 99 -2.96 8.75 -4.95
N ARG A 100 -3.00 10.00 -4.47
CA ARG A 100 -3.89 11.08 -4.95
C ARG A 100 -3.30 11.90 -6.10
N ASP A 101 -2.02 11.70 -6.42
CA ASP A 101 -1.30 12.50 -7.41
C ASP A 101 -1.66 12.07 -8.83
N LYS A 102 -2.63 12.76 -9.44
CA LYS A 102 -3.13 12.45 -10.80
C LYS A 102 -2.08 12.61 -11.91
N SER A 103 -0.92 13.21 -11.63
CA SER A 103 0.20 13.24 -12.57
C SER A 103 1.00 11.93 -12.59
N ALA A 104 0.91 11.13 -11.52
CA ALA A 104 1.60 9.85 -11.41
C ALA A 104 0.85 8.73 -12.19
N PRO A 105 1.57 7.76 -12.77
CA PRO A 105 0.96 6.60 -13.41
C PRO A 105 -0.02 5.87 -12.49
N ARG A 106 -1.15 5.41 -13.05
CA ARG A 106 -2.16 4.63 -12.31
C ARG A 106 -1.56 3.45 -11.53
N SER A 107 -0.59 2.74 -12.10
CA SER A 107 0.13 1.65 -11.42
C SER A 107 0.86 2.13 -10.16
N THR A 108 1.58 3.26 -10.25
CA THR A 108 2.25 3.89 -9.11
C THR A 108 1.26 4.28 -8.02
N ARG A 109 0.12 4.86 -8.39
CA ARG A 109 -0.92 5.24 -7.43
C ARG A 109 -1.52 4.04 -6.71
N LYS A 110 -1.83 2.96 -7.45
CA LYS A 110 -2.30 1.69 -6.86
C LYS A 110 -1.26 1.08 -5.92
N GLN A 111 0.02 1.14 -6.28
CA GLN A 111 1.11 0.69 -5.40
C GLN A 111 1.19 1.53 -4.13
N ALA A 112 1.06 2.85 -4.25
CA ALA A 112 1.04 3.74 -3.10
C ALA A 112 -0.14 3.43 -2.16
N VAL A 113 -1.34 3.16 -2.68
CA VAL A 113 -2.49 2.70 -1.87
C VAL A 113 -2.18 1.39 -1.13
N PHE A 114 -1.54 0.43 -1.80
CA PHE A 114 -1.11 -0.80 -1.15
C PHE A 114 -0.11 -0.53 -0.01
N LEU A 115 0.89 0.32 -0.23
CA LEU A 115 1.87 0.66 0.79
C LEU A 115 1.27 1.44 1.97
N VAL A 116 0.29 2.30 1.72
CA VAL A 116 -0.49 2.99 2.78
C VAL A 116 -1.14 1.96 3.71
N SER A 117 -1.76 0.91 3.16
CA SER A 117 -2.42 -0.12 3.97
C SER A 117 -1.47 -0.88 4.89
N GLN A 118 -0.22 -1.08 4.44
CA GLN A 118 0.83 -1.76 5.22
C GLN A 118 1.47 -0.85 6.27
N ALA A 119 1.64 0.43 5.96
CA ALA A 119 2.48 1.33 6.75
C ALA A 119 1.81 1.89 8.02
N ALA A 120 0.48 2.00 8.04
CA ALA A 120 -0.17 2.77 9.10
C ALA A 120 -1.58 2.33 9.51
N GLY A 121 -2.05 1.19 9.01
CA GLY A 121 -3.28 0.54 9.48
C GLY A 121 -4.43 1.53 9.73
N GLU A 122 -4.92 1.58 10.96
CA GLU A 122 -6.06 2.42 11.37
C GLU A 122 -5.88 3.91 11.05
N LYS A 123 -4.64 4.44 11.13
CA LYS A 123 -4.35 5.86 10.88
C LYS A 123 -4.64 6.26 9.43
N THR A 124 -4.76 5.30 8.52
CA THR A 124 -5.02 5.56 7.10
C THR A 124 -6.49 5.40 6.73
N ALA A 125 -7.36 4.97 7.66
CA ALA A 125 -8.75 4.67 7.36
C ALA A 125 -9.50 5.86 6.74
N GLU A 126 -9.35 7.06 7.33
CA GLU A 126 -10.04 8.24 6.79
C GLU A 126 -9.48 8.66 5.44
N GLY A 127 -8.14 8.70 5.30
CA GLY A 127 -7.50 9.05 4.05
C GLY A 127 -7.84 8.11 2.88
N LEU A 128 -7.97 6.80 3.16
CA LEU A 128 -8.40 5.80 2.18
C LEU A 128 -9.90 5.90 1.89
N SER A 129 -10.74 6.24 2.88
CA SER A 129 -12.18 6.48 2.70
C SER A 129 -12.45 7.70 1.83
N GLU A 130 -11.70 8.80 2.05
CA GLU A 130 -11.70 9.98 1.19
C GLU A 130 -11.30 9.61 -0.24
N LEU A 131 -10.21 8.84 -0.41
CA LEU A 131 -9.75 8.41 -1.73
C LEU A 131 -10.77 7.54 -2.45
N ALA A 132 -11.44 6.62 -1.75
CA ALA A 132 -12.52 5.81 -2.32
C ALA A 132 -13.74 6.65 -2.75
N SER A 133 -13.92 7.82 -2.13
CA SER A 133 -15.06 8.73 -2.34
C SER A 133 -14.78 9.86 -3.32
N ASP A 134 -13.51 10.08 -3.71
CA ASP A 134 -13.13 11.07 -4.71
C ASP A 134 -13.68 10.69 -6.10
N GLU A 135 -14.70 11.40 -6.58
CA GLU A 135 -15.34 11.15 -7.88
C GLU A 135 -14.44 11.50 -9.07
N ASP A 136 -13.44 12.36 -8.85
CA ASP A 136 -12.49 12.77 -9.89
C ASP A 136 -11.28 11.83 -9.97
N GLU A 137 -11.26 10.76 -9.16
CA GLU A 137 -10.20 9.74 -9.17
C GLU A 137 -10.56 8.53 -10.05
N ASP A 138 -9.54 7.90 -10.62
CA ASP A 138 -9.64 6.67 -11.39
C ASP A 138 -10.30 5.55 -10.56
N ARG A 139 -11.36 4.95 -11.13
CA ARG A 139 -12.15 3.91 -10.44
C ARG A 139 -11.29 2.75 -9.94
N GLU A 140 -10.25 2.33 -10.65
CA GLU A 140 -9.39 1.23 -10.17
C GLU A 140 -8.56 1.64 -8.94
N VAL A 141 -8.15 2.91 -8.84
CA VAL A 141 -7.46 3.43 -7.64
C VAL A 141 -8.43 3.50 -6.47
N ARG A 142 -9.64 3.99 -6.70
CA ARG A 142 -10.72 4.04 -5.70
C ARG A 142 -11.09 2.64 -5.20
N GLU A 143 -11.21 1.68 -6.12
CA GLU A 143 -11.45 0.28 -5.80
C GLU A 143 -10.30 -0.35 -5.00
N GLN A 144 -9.06 0.02 -5.29
CA GLN A 144 -7.89 -0.40 -4.51
C GLN A 144 -7.94 0.20 -3.10
N ALA A 145 -8.44 1.44 -2.94
CA ALA A 145 -8.64 2.04 -1.63
C ALA A 145 -9.69 1.30 -0.81
N VAL A 146 -10.81 0.88 -1.41
CA VAL A 146 -11.81 0.01 -0.74
C VAL A 146 -11.19 -1.32 -0.31
N PHE A 147 -10.34 -1.92 -1.16
CA PHE A 147 -9.61 -3.13 -0.77
C PHE A 147 -8.67 -2.87 0.40
N ALA A 148 -7.91 -1.78 0.39
CA ALA A 148 -7.03 -1.40 1.50
C ALA A 148 -7.82 -1.20 2.82
N LEU A 149 -9.00 -0.57 2.76
CA LEU A 149 -9.90 -0.45 3.92
C LEU A 149 -10.35 -1.81 4.45
N SER A 150 -10.53 -2.83 3.59
CA SER A 150 -10.93 -4.17 4.01
C SER A 150 -9.83 -4.95 4.75
N GLN A 151 -8.58 -4.48 4.67
CA GLN A 151 -7.44 -5.07 5.38
C GLN A 151 -7.23 -4.50 6.79
N LEU A 152 -8.01 -3.49 7.19
CA LEU A 152 -7.95 -2.94 8.54
C LEU A 152 -8.51 -3.94 9.57
N PRO A 153 -8.12 -3.81 10.87
CA PRO A 153 -8.78 -4.52 11.96
C PRO A 153 -10.30 -4.33 11.92
N GLU A 154 -11.06 -5.35 12.32
CA GLU A 154 -12.51 -5.42 12.13
C GLU A 154 -13.22 -4.21 12.77
N GLU A 155 -12.76 -3.78 13.95
CA GLU A 155 -13.30 -2.65 14.71
C GLU A 155 -13.32 -1.36 13.88
N ASN A 156 -12.34 -1.18 13.00
CA ASN A 156 -12.18 0.00 12.15
C ASN A 156 -12.67 -0.22 10.72
N ARG A 157 -12.49 -1.43 10.17
CA ARG A 157 -12.92 -1.83 8.83
C ARG A 157 -14.43 -1.73 8.66
N VAL A 158 -15.20 -2.28 9.59
CA VAL A 158 -16.65 -2.40 9.41
C VAL A 158 -17.33 -1.02 9.39
N PRO A 159 -17.08 -0.10 10.33
CA PRO A 159 -17.66 1.24 10.28
C PRO A 159 -17.34 2.00 9.00
N VAL A 160 -16.10 1.94 8.50
CA VAL A 160 -15.72 2.67 7.29
C VAL A 160 -16.30 2.05 6.04
N LEU A 161 -16.31 0.72 5.92
CA LEU A 161 -16.95 0.05 4.78
C LEU A 161 -18.47 0.24 4.76
N ILE A 162 -19.14 0.30 5.93
CA ILE A 162 -20.56 0.67 6.01
C ILE A 162 -20.76 2.08 5.42
N ARG A 163 -19.94 3.07 5.82
CA ARG A 163 -20.01 4.43 5.25
C ARG A 163 -19.86 4.41 3.73
N VAL A 164 -18.84 3.74 3.21
CA VAL A 164 -18.61 3.65 1.76
C VAL A 164 -19.78 2.94 1.05
N ALA A 165 -20.34 1.88 1.64
CA ALA A 165 -21.45 1.13 1.06
C ALA A 165 -22.74 1.97 0.96
N ILE A 166 -22.99 2.90 1.89
CA ILE A 166 -24.23 3.69 1.92
C ILE A 166 -24.10 5.07 1.25
N SER A 167 -22.94 5.73 1.34
CA SER A 167 -22.81 7.15 0.91
C SER A 167 -22.19 7.32 -0.47
N ASN A 168 -21.46 6.32 -0.98
CA ASN A 168 -20.69 6.51 -2.21
C ASN A 168 -21.61 6.54 -3.43
N ARG A 169 -21.44 7.52 -4.33
CA ARG A 169 -22.30 7.66 -5.52
C ARG A 169 -22.02 6.60 -6.58
N ASP A 170 -20.80 6.07 -6.64
CA ASP A 170 -20.43 5.04 -7.60
C ASP A 170 -20.92 3.66 -7.17
N ARG A 171 -21.76 3.04 -8.01
CA ARG A 171 -22.38 1.74 -7.74
C ARG A 171 -21.34 0.62 -7.60
N GLU A 172 -20.27 0.63 -8.38
CA GLU A 172 -19.26 -0.43 -8.30
C GLU A 172 -18.43 -0.30 -7.02
N ILE A 173 -18.18 0.93 -6.55
CA ILE A 173 -17.54 1.17 -5.25
C ILE A 173 -18.42 0.70 -4.10
N ARG A 174 -19.73 1.05 -4.11
CA ARG A 174 -20.69 0.53 -3.10
C ARG A 174 -20.71 -1.00 -3.08
N LYS A 175 -20.80 -1.62 -4.26
CA LYS A 175 -20.81 -3.08 -4.41
C LYS A 175 -19.54 -3.72 -3.85
N LYS A 176 -18.37 -3.11 -4.07
CA LYS A 176 -17.10 -3.62 -3.54
C LYS A 176 -17.03 -3.50 -2.01
N ALA A 177 -17.54 -2.41 -1.44
CA ALA A 177 -17.64 -2.27 0.01
C ALA A 177 -18.60 -3.31 0.62
N MET A 178 -19.77 -3.53 -0.01
CA MET A 178 -20.71 -4.58 0.40
C MET A 178 -20.10 -5.98 0.31
N PHE A 179 -19.32 -6.27 -0.75
CA PHE A 179 -18.62 -7.54 -0.88
C PHE A 179 -17.71 -7.81 0.32
N TRP A 180 -16.90 -6.83 0.72
CA TRP A 180 -15.99 -6.97 1.86
C TRP A 180 -16.72 -7.01 3.21
N LEU A 181 -17.83 -6.28 3.37
CA LEU A 181 -18.69 -6.42 4.55
C LEU A 181 -19.28 -7.83 4.67
N GLY A 182 -19.64 -8.46 3.55
CA GLY A 182 -20.11 -9.84 3.53
C GLY A 182 -19.05 -10.90 3.84
N GLN A 183 -17.78 -10.51 3.95
CA GLN A 183 -16.68 -11.36 4.45
C GLN A 183 -16.40 -11.15 5.95
N SER A 184 -17.16 -10.27 6.62
CA SER A 184 -17.05 -10.02 8.05
C SER A 184 -18.09 -10.83 8.80
N ASP A 185 -17.71 -11.36 9.97
CA ASP A 185 -18.67 -11.96 10.91
C ASP A 185 -19.26 -10.90 11.88
N ASP A 186 -19.04 -9.62 11.60
CA ASP A 186 -19.46 -8.51 12.46
C ASP A 186 -20.99 -8.30 12.36
N PRO A 187 -21.72 -8.27 13.49
CA PRO A 187 -23.17 -8.11 13.50
C PRO A 187 -23.65 -6.80 12.88
N ARG A 188 -22.80 -5.75 12.84
CA ARG A 188 -23.13 -4.47 12.18
C ARG A 188 -23.24 -4.62 10.67
N ALA A 189 -22.44 -5.51 10.07
CA ALA A 189 -22.55 -5.81 8.65
C ALA A 189 -23.88 -6.54 8.34
N LEU A 190 -24.25 -7.52 9.18
CA LEU A 190 -25.53 -8.22 9.07
C LEU A 190 -26.72 -7.27 9.19
N ALA A 191 -26.70 -6.38 10.19
CA ALA A 191 -27.76 -5.39 10.40
C ALA A 191 -27.91 -4.45 9.19
N LEU A 192 -26.80 -4.06 8.54
CA LEU A 192 -26.86 -3.28 7.30
C LEU A 192 -27.55 -4.07 6.18
N PHE A 193 -27.20 -5.35 5.99
CA PHE A 193 -27.82 -6.17 4.95
C PHE A 193 -29.32 -6.38 5.20
N GLU A 194 -29.73 -6.62 6.45
CA GLU A 194 -31.13 -6.72 6.84
C GLU A 194 -31.88 -5.42 6.52
N ASP A 195 -31.34 -4.26 6.89
CA ASP A 195 -31.93 -2.95 6.61
C ASP A 195 -32.12 -2.70 5.10
N ILE A 196 -31.09 -3.02 4.29
CA ILE A 196 -31.15 -2.83 2.83
C ILE A 196 -32.14 -3.78 2.15
N LEU A 197 -32.26 -5.03 2.65
CA LEU A 197 -33.12 -6.04 2.04
C LEU A 197 -34.59 -5.94 2.45
N THR A 198 -34.87 -5.38 3.63
CA THR A 198 -36.24 -5.24 4.16
C THR A 198 -36.89 -3.91 3.80
N LYS A 199 -36.11 -2.87 3.46
CA LYS A 199 -36.66 -1.59 3.00
C LYS A 199 -37.25 -1.69 1.58
N PRO A 200 -38.50 -1.26 1.36
CA PRO A 200 -39.07 -1.18 0.02
C PRO A 200 -38.23 -0.28 -0.88
N ARG A 201 -37.98 -0.70 -2.13
CA ARG A 201 -37.38 0.18 -3.14
C ARG A 201 -38.41 1.27 -3.48
N HIS A 202 -38.08 2.53 -3.20
CA HIS A 202 -38.82 3.69 -3.70
C HIS A 202 -38.57 3.88 -5.20
#